data_AF-A0A7R8CB29-F1
#
_entry.id   AF-A0A7R8CB29-F1
#
_cell.length_a   1.000
_cell.length_b   1.000
_cell.length_c   1.000
_cell.angle_alpha   90.00
_cell.angle_beta   90.00
_cell.angle_gamma   90.00
#
_symmetry.space_group_name_H-M   'P 1'
#
loop_
_entity.id
_entity.type
_entity.pdbx_description
1 polymer ?
#
loop_
_entity_poly.entity_id
_entity_poly.type
_entity_poly.pdbx_seq_one_letter_code
_entity_poly.pdbx_strand_id
1 'polypeptide(L)'
;MSRIICFLLLSGVLVNAGTPGTKWINCKTLGSEKKCFYTQLESITTEIGNPDCCTTPALKGSFSDDWSTGDTETWGSSYFGKCKSKKYLIKKALIVTLSKNGKGPLNVTAITIDTIAAEKKSKEPERFKCKAFYLGGTNIKQTQICPTGPYEFLKFKNATIKIGPDGTDDSVKLKICSDANDVCCEHKLSHKLKDDWHVNKTETWKAKSLGDCGKKLYKINNKPIISVSKNGKR
;
A
#
# COMPACT_ATOMS: atom_id res chain seq x y z
N MET A 1 10.67 -28.76 38.71
CA MET A 1 10.75 -30.08 38.07
C MET A 1 10.50 -29.89 36.59
N SER A 2 11.54 -30.16 35.80
CA SER A 2 11.45 -30.28 34.34
C SER A 2 10.92 -31.68 33.99
N ARG A 3 10.38 -31.80 32.77
CA ARG A 3 10.21 -32.98 31.90
C ARG A 3 8.77 -33.14 31.35
N ILE A 4 8.49 -33.43 30.07
CA ILE A 4 9.24 -33.51 28.79
C ILE A 4 8.23 -34.12 27.76
N ILE A 5 8.15 -33.56 26.53
CA ILE A 5 8.18 -34.29 25.22
C ILE A 5 6.91 -35.05 24.76
N CYS A 6 6.45 -34.96 23.49
CA CYS A 6 7.00 -35.55 22.23
C CYS A 6 6.04 -35.19 21.06
N PHE A 7 6.30 -35.32 19.75
CA PHE A 7 7.39 -35.08 18.78
C PHE A 7 6.88 -35.56 17.39
N LEU A 8 7.69 -35.30 16.33
CA LEU A 8 7.75 -35.92 14.98
C LEU A 8 6.81 -35.39 13.88
N LEU A 9 7.19 -35.32 12.59
CA LEU A 9 8.44 -35.17 11.79
C LEU A 9 8.03 -35.36 10.30
N LEU A 10 8.92 -35.00 9.37
CA LEU A 10 9.00 -35.23 7.91
C LEU A 10 8.89 -33.91 7.12
N SER A 11 9.83 -33.53 6.26
CA SER A 11 10.92 -34.26 5.61
C SER A 11 12.08 -33.30 5.28
N GLY A 12 13.28 -33.86 5.19
CA GLY A 12 14.54 -33.14 5.24
C GLY A 12 14.84 -32.24 4.04
N VAL A 13 15.57 -31.16 4.35
CA VAL A 13 16.74 -30.75 3.57
C VAL A 13 17.81 -30.34 4.59
N LEU A 14 18.86 -31.15 4.71
CA LEU A 14 20.16 -30.69 5.17
C LEU A 14 20.61 -29.62 4.17
N VAL A 15 20.42 -28.34 4.47
CA VAL A 15 21.17 -27.31 3.76
C VAL A 15 22.47 -27.15 4.54
N ASN A 16 23.52 -27.80 4.00
CA ASN A 16 24.90 -27.55 4.38
C ASN A 16 25.10 -26.04 4.53
N ALA A 17 25.63 -25.63 5.68
CA ALA A 17 26.14 -24.28 5.89
C ALA A 17 27.27 -24.06 4.88
N GLY A 18 26.91 -23.50 3.72
CA GLY A 18 27.84 -23.09 2.69
C GLY A 18 28.71 -21.96 3.24
N THR A 19 30.02 -22.15 3.08
CA THR A 19 31.08 -21.21 3.38
C THR A 19 30.77 -19.77 2.93
N PRO A 20 31.18 -18.74 3.70
CA PRO A 20 30.99 -17.35 3.34
C PRO A 20 31.76 -17.03 2.04
N GLY A 21 31.03 -16.75 0.94
CA GLY A 21 31.66 -16.36 -0.32
C GLY A 21 30.90 -16.62 -1.63
N THR A 22 29.71 -17.20 -1.63
CA THR A 22 29.00 -17.53 -2.89
C THR A 22 28.22 -16.33 -3.47
N LYS A 23 28.75 -15.73 -4.55
CA LYS A 23 28.06 -14.75 -5.42
C LYS A 23 27.18 -15.47 -6.44
N TRP A 24 25.88 -15.18 -6.45
CA TRP A 24 25.02 -15.46 -7.60
C TRP A 24 24.69 -14.14 -8.30
N ILE A 25 25.09 -14.03 -9.57
CA ILE A 25 24.87 -12.85 -10.40
C ILE A 25 23.62 -13.11 -11.26
N ASN A 26 22.48 -12.52 -10.90
CA ASN A 26 21.32 -12.42 -11.78
C ASN A 26 21.20 -10.97 -12.25
N CYS A 27 21.78 -10.65 -13.41
CA CYS A 27 21.58 -9.36 -14.04
C CYS A 27 20.27 -9.38 -14.86
N LYS A 28 19.44 -8.34 -14.71
CA LYS A 28 18.30 -8.08 -15.61
C LYS A 28 18.44 -6.69 -16.19
N THR A 29 18.09 -6.56 -17.46
CA THR A 29 18.12 -5.28 -18.18
C THR A 29 16.93 -4.41 -17.78
N LEU A 30 17.18 -3.17 -17.36
CA LEU A 30 16.16 -2.20 -16.94
C LEU A 30 16.44 -0.87 -17.66
N GLY A 31 15.69 -0.58 -18.73
CA GLY A 31 16.01 0.52 -19.65
C GLY A 31 17.13 0.17 -20.63
N SER A 32 18.03 1.11 -20.94
CA SER A 32 19.23 0.91 -21.77
C SER A 32 20.47 0.49 -20.98
N GLU A 33 20.36 0.34 -19.66
CA GLU A 33 21.48 0.00 -18.77
C GLU A 33 21.38 -1.44 -18.25
N LYS A 34 22.50 -2.17 -18.27
CA LYS A 34 22.66 -3.41 -17.53
C LYS A 34 22.87 -3.07 -16.05
N LYS A 35 21.85 -3.30 -15.22
CA LYS A 35 21.98 -3.20 -13.75
C LYS A 35 22.12 -4.60 -13.17
N CYS A 36 23.30 -4.89 -12.65
CA CYS A 36 23.54 -6.09 -11.85
C CYS A 36 23.26 -5.73 -10.40
N PHE A 37 22.34 -6.45 -9.76
CA PHE A 37 22.01 -6.24 -8.36
C PHE A 37 22.85 -7.21 -7.53
N TYR A 38 23.73 -6.67 -6.69
CA TYR A 38 24.33 -7.44 -5.60
C TYR A 38 23.24 -7.65 -4.56
N THR A 39 22.78 -8.89 -4.40
CA THR A 39 21.90 -9.26 -3.29
C THR A 39 22.78 -9.88 -2.20
N GLN A 40 23.02 -9.14 -1.13
CA GLN A 40 23.51 -9.70 0.13
C GLN A 40 22.32 -10.28 0.90
N LEU A 41 22.47 -11.51 1.39
CA LEU A 41 21.54 -12.10 2.34
C LEU A 41 21.74 -11.36 3.68
N GLU A 42 20.90 -10.38 3.98
CA GLU A 42 21.12 -9.47 5.11
C GLU A 42 20.77 -10.08 6.47
N SER A 43 19.84 -11.04 6.54
CA SER A 43 19.55 -11.82 7.76
C SER A 43 18.59 -13.00 7.50
N ILE A 44 18.82 -14.15 8.15
CA ILE A 44 17.78 -15.13 8.48
C ILE A 44 17.35 -14.83 9.91
N THR A 45 16.15 -14.30 10.11
CA THR A 45 15.59 -14.10 11.46
C THR A 45 14.75 -15.30 11.86
N THR A 46 15.32 -16.17 12.69
CA THR A 46 14.56 -16.88 13.73
C THR A 46 14.71 -16.08 15.01
N GLU A 47 13.86 -15.08 15.21
CA GLU A 47 13.81 -14.34 16.48
C GLU A 47 12.45 -14.51 17.13
N ILE A 48 12.43 -15.31 18.19
CA ILE A 48 11.50 -15.16 19.32
C ILE A 48 12.08 -14.03 20.18
N GLY A 49 12.19 -12.84 19.61
CA GLY A 49 12.44 -11.59 20.32
C GLY A 49 11.11 -10.89 20.51
N ASN A 50 10.84 -10.35 21.70
CA ASN A 50 9.60 -9.65 22.02
C ASN A 50 9.36 -8.58 20.93
N PRO A 51 8.44 -8.78 19.97
CA PRO A 51 8.29 -7.84 18.87
C PRO A 51 7.94 -6.51 19.51
N ASP A 52 8.45 -5.42 18.96
CA ASP A 52 8.21 -4.07 19.46
C ASP A 52 6.72 -3.71 19.27
N CYS A 53 5.85 -4.38 20.01
CA CYS A 53 4.42 -4.42 19.83
C CYS A 53 3.81 -3.17 20.45
N CYS A 54 2.61 -2.83 19.99
CA CYS A 54 1.77 -1.89 20.68
C CYS A 54 0.35 -2.42 20.72
N THR A 55 -0.31 -2.23 21.86
CA THR A 55 -1.70 -2.60 22.05
C THR A 55 -2.52 -1.33 22.06
N THR A 56 -3.45 -1.20 21.12
CA THR A 56 -4.39 -0.07 21.11
C THR A 56 -5.35 -0.18 22.29
N PRO A 57 -5.98 0.92 22.71
CA PRO A 57 -7.24 0.84 23.44
C PRO A 57 -8.27 -0.02 22.70
N ALA A 58 -9.34 -0.39 23.40
CA ALA A 58 -10.49 -0.99 22.74
C ALA A 58 -11.00 -0.07 21.62
N LEU A 59 -11.13 -0.62 20.42
CA LEU A 59 -11.66 0.09 19.26
C LEU A 59 -13.18 0.19 19.43
N LYS A 60 -13.60 1.31 20.02
CA LYS A 60 -15.00 1.60 20.33
C LYS A 60 -15.32 3.08 20.12
N GLY A 61 -16.47 3.38 19.53
CA GLY A 61 -17.06 4.70 19.44
C GLY A 61 -17.71 5.12 20.76
N SER A 62 -17.91 6.43 20.93
CA SER A 62 -18.82 6.92 21.96
C SER A 62 -20.20 7.00 21.32
N PHE A 63 -21.18 6.24 21.81
CA PHE A 63 -22.58 6.24 21.34
C PHE A 63 -22.88 5.47 20.04
N SER A 64 -22.03 4.54 19.61
CA SER A 64 -22.30 3.59 18.51
C SER A 64 -22.28 2.16 19.04
N ASP A 65 -23.09 1.27 18.46
CA ASP A 65 -22.80 -0.15 18.52
C ASP A 65 -21.61 -0.42 17.60
N ASP A 66 -20.48 -0.80 18.18
CA ASP A 66 -19.29 -1.11 17.40
C ASP A 66 -19.24 -2.63 17.20
N TRP A 67 -18.78 -3.07 16.03
CA TRP A 67 -18.63 -4.48 15.63
C TRP A 67 -19.95 -5.18 15.33
N SER A 68 -20.86 -4.48 14.65
CA SER A 68 -22.15 -5.01 14.23
C SER A 68 -22.06 -5.91 12.99
N THR A 69 -23.04 -6.81 12.85
CA THR A 69 -22.97 -7.87 11.83
C THR A 69 -23.12 -7.30 10.43
N GLY A 70 -22.12 -7.57 9.58
CA GLY A 70 -22.12 -7.11 8.18
C GLY A 70 -21.52 -5.73 7.97
N ASP A 71 -21.17 -5.03 9.06
CA ASP A 71 -20.64 -3.67 8.97
C ASP A 71 -19.15 -3.63 8.66
N THR A 72 -18.75 -2.54 8.01
CA THR A 72 -17.34 -2.20 7.78
C THR A 72 -16.88 -1.20 8.81
N GLU A 73 -16.08 -1.66 9.76
CA GLU A 73 -15.50 -0.82 10.81
C GLU A 73 -14.29 -0.04 10.29
N THR A 74 -14.29 1.29 10.51
CA THR A 74 -13.16 2.17 10.14
C THR A 74 -12.67 2.96 11.34
N TRP A 75 -11.43 2.69 11.76
CA TRP A 75 -10.83 3.30 12.95
C TRP A 75 -9.69 4.25 12.58
N GLY A 76 -9.90 5.55 12.84
CA GLY A 76 -8.88 6.58 12.67
C GLY A 76 -7.78 6.56 13.74
N SER A 77 -6.72 7.34 13.51
CA SER A 77 -5.53 7.40 14.40
C SER A 77 -5.82 7.80 15.85
N SER A 78 -6.93 8.50 16.10
CA SER A 78 -7.40 8.86 17.45
C SER A 78 -7.71 7.64 18.33
N TYR A 79 -8.16 6.54 17.74
CA TYR A 79 -8.51 5.30 18.47
C TYR A 79 -7.30 4.46 18.87
N PHE A 80 -6.12 4.76 18.32
CA PHE A 80 -4.91 3.94 18.56
C PHE A 80 -4.14 4.31 19.82
N GLY A 81 -4.60 5.31 20.58
CA GLY A 81 -3.98 5.72 21.85
C GLY A 81 -2.49 6.02 21.68
N LYS A 82 -1.63 5.36 22.48
CA LYS A 82 -0.17 5.52 22.41
C LYS A 82 0.45 4.90 21.15
N CYS A 83 -0.26 4.02 20.45
CA CYS A 83 0.24 3.36 19.24
C CYS A 83 0.27 4.29 18.02
N LYS A 84 -0.50 5.39 18.03
CA LYS A 84 -0.61 6.32 16.90
C LYS A 84 0.72 6.93 16.46
N SER A 85 1.66 7.10 17.40
CA SER A 85 2.97 7.71 17.17
C SER A 85 4.11 6.70 17.20
N LYS A 86 3.82 5.39 17.34
CA LYS A 86 4.85 4.37 17.35
C LYS A 86 5.39 4.18 15.92
N LYS A 87 6.71 4.30 15.77
CA LYS A 87 7.40 3.97 14.54
C LYS A 87 7.70 2.47 14.53
N TYR A 88 7.42 1.82 13.42
CA TYR A 88 7.74 0.40 13.22
C TYR A 88 8.72 0.26 12.06
N LEU A 89 9.76 -0.54 12.25
CA LEU A 89 10.64 -0.94 11.15
C LEU A 89 10.01 -2.16 10.47
N ILE A 90 9.23 -1.92 9.40
CA ILE A 90 8.50 -2.99 8.71
C ILE A 90 9.25 -3.32 7.42
N LYS A 91 9.76 -4.56 7.31
CA LYS A 91 10.44 -5.02 6.08
C LYS A 91 9.48 -5.62 5.05
N LYS A 92 8.52 -6.46 5.46
CA LYS A 92 7.65 -7.22 4.52
C LYS A 92 6.21 -7.45 4.98
N ALA A 93 5.98 -7.51 6.28
CA ALA A 93 4.66 -7.83 6.81
C ALA A 93 4.51 -7.28 8.23
N LEU A 94 3.26 -7.08 8.65
CA LEU A 94 2.90 -6.81 10.04
C LEU A 94 2.44 -8.08 10.72
N ILE A 95 2.86 -8.29 11.97
CA ILE A 95 2.25 -9.29 12.84
C ILE A 95 1.10 -8.59 13.58
N VAL A 96 -0.13 -8.98 13.25
CA VAL A 96 -1.33 -8.34 13.78
C VAL A 96 -2.04 -9.32 14.69
N THR A 97 -2.45 -8.82 15.85
CA THR A 97 -3.25 -9.57 16.80
C THR A 97 -4.58 -8.89 17.02
N LEU A 98 -5.67 -9.60 16.74
CA LEU A 98 -7.01 -9.16 17.10
C LEU A 98 -7.41 -9.89 18.37
N SER A 99 -7.91 -9.15 19.36
CA SER A 99 -8.44 -9.70 20.60
C SER A 99 -9.76 -9.05 20.94
N LYS A 100 -10.68 -9.83 21.51
CA LYS A 100 -11.96 -9.34 22.01
C LYS A 100 -12.14 -9.70 23.48
N ASN A 101 -12.94 -8.90 24.17
CA ASN A 101 -13.51 -9.25 25.46
C ASN A 101 -15.03 -9.36 25.31
N GLY A 102 -15.69 -10.09 26.21
CA GLY A 102 -17.15 -10.24 26.20
C GLY A 102 -17.67 -11.51 25.53
N LYS A 103 -19.00 -11.65 25.53
CA LYS A 103 -19.73 -12.84 25.07
C LYS A 103 -19.97 -12.79 23.54
N GLY A 104 -20.22 -13.96 22.95
CA GLY A 104 -20.53 -14.10 21.52
C GLY A 104 -19.28 -14.19 20.62
N PRO A 105 -19.39 -14.85 19.45
CA PRO A 105 -18.32 -14.90 18.47
C PRO A 105 -18.22 -13.60 17.67
N LEU A 106 -17.01 -13.28 17.19
CA LEU A 106 -16.74 -12.23 16.22
C LEU A 106 -16.03 -12.84 15.02
N ASN A 107 -16.62 -12.68 13.84
CA ASN A 107 -16.04 -13.11 12.56
C ASN A 107 -15.68 -11.89 11.73
N VAL A 108 -14.39 -11.60 11.60
CA VAL A 108 -13.87 -10.52 10.78
C VAL A 108 -13.35 -11.11 9.48
N THR A 109 -13.92 -10.71 8.35
CA THR A 109 -13.58 -11.29 7.03
C THR A 109 -12.25 -10.81 6.49
N ALA A 110 -11.85 -9.57 6.80
CA ALA A 110 -10.55 -9.00 6.47
C ALA A 110 -10.24 -7.80 7.37
N ILE A 111 -8.95 -7.51 7.57
CA ILE A 111 -8.50 -6.23 8.12
C ILE A 111 -7.53 -5.60 7.12
N THR A 112 -7.67 -4.31 6.88
CA THR A 112 -6.69 -3.52 6.13
C THR A 112 -6.07 -2.50 7.08
N ILE A 113 -4.75 -2.43 7.12
CA ILE A 113 -4.01 -1.48 7.96
C ILE A 113 -3.24 -0.54 7.04
N ASP A 114 -3.59 0.74 7.06
CA ASP A 114 -2.87 1.79 6.37
C ASP A 114 -1.90 2.48 7.34
N THR A 115 -0.64 2.59 6.94
CA THR A 115 0.39 3.30 7.69
C THR A 115 0.59 4.70 7.14
N ILE A 116 1.27 5.54 7.90
CA ILE A 116 1.75 6.85 7.45
C ILE A 116 3.27 6.82 7.35
N ALA A 117 3.85 7.61 6.45
CA ALA A 117 5.30 7.72 6.35
C ALA A 117 5.90 8.24 7.66
N ALA A 118 6.91 7.54 8.19
CA ALA A 118 7.55 7.88 9.46
C ALA A 118 8.49 9.09 9.40
N GLU A 119 8.93 9.47 8.19
CA GLU A 119 9.92 10.53 7.95
C GLU A 119 9.41 11.52 6.90
N LYS A 120 9.73 12.81 7.07
CA LYS A 120 9.36 13.87 6.13
C LYS A 120 10.15 13.82 4.81
N LYS A 121 11.20 12.99 4.69
CA LYS A 121 12.12 12.97 3.53
C LYS A 121 12.12 11.64 2.74
N SER A 122 11.52 10.56 3.25
CA SER A 122 11.30 9.30 2.54
C SER A 122 9.93 8.74 2.98
N LYS A 123 9.00 8.60 2.02
CA LYS A 123 7.63 9.12 2.17
C LYS A 123 6.50 8.20 1.68
N GLU A 124 6.63 6.89 1.76
CA GLU A 124 5.55 6.04 1.23
C GLU A 124 4.78 5.34 2.35
N PRO A 125 3.53 5.76 2.63
CA PRO A 125 2.63 4.93 3.42
C PRO A 125 2.52 3.54 2.79
N GLU A 126 2.36 2.56 3.65
CA GLU A 126 2.17 1.17 3.29
C GLU A 126 0.84 0.63 3.78
N ARG A 127 0.23 -0.23 2.96
CA ARG A 127 -1.01 -0.93 3.27
C ARG A 127 -0.70 -2.38 3.58
N PHE A 128 -1.28 -2.93 4.62
CA PHE A 128 -1.18 -4.36 4.96
C PHE A 128 -2.56 -4.99 4.93
N LYS A 129 -2.67 -6.18 4.31
CA LYS A 129 -3.93 -6.91 4.23
C LYS A 129 -3.86 -8.18 5.06
N CYS A 130 -4.76 -8.26 6.02
CA CYS A 130 -4.95 -9.39 6.90
C CYS A 130 -6.03 -10.32 6.35
N LYS A 131 -5.83 -11.63 6.48
CA LYS A 131 -6.88 -12.65 6.26
C LYS A 131 -7.93 -12.57 7.38
N ALA A 132 -8.97 -13.39 7.27
CA ALA A 132 -10.05 -13.45 8.23
C ALA A 132 -9.57 -13.82 9.65
N PHE A 133 -10.16 -13.17 10.65
CA PHE A 133 -10.03 -13.52 12.06
C PHE A 133 -11.34 -14.09 12.57
N TYR A 134 -11.26 -15.20 13.31
CA TYR A 134 -12.43 -15.78 13.96
C TYR A 134 -12.17 -15.88 15.47
N LEU A 135 -12.86 -15.04 16.23
CA LEU A 135 -12.78 -14.99 17.68
C LEU A 135 -14.09 -15.54 18.27
N GLY A 136 -14.16 -16.84 18.54
CA GLY A 136 -15.36 -17.50 19.06
C GLY A 136 -15.04 -18.55 20.13
N GLY A 137 -16.03 -18.85 20.98
CA GLY A 137 -15.86 -19.80 22.09
C GLY A 137 -14.73 -19.37 23.04
N THR A 138 -13.72 -20.22 23.21
CA THR A 138 -12.52 -19.94 24.01
C THR A 138 -11.46 -19.12 23.27
N ASN A 139 -11.57 -18.98 21.94
CA ASN A 139 -10.64 -18.20 21.13
C ASN A 139 -11.00 -16.72 21.20
N ILE A 140 -10.41 -16.02 22.17
CA ILE A 140 -10.61 -14.58 22.39
C ILE A 140 -9.51 -13.73 21.75
N LYS A 141 -8.48 -14.35 21.16
CA LYS A 141 -7.30 -13.68 20.60
C LYS A 141 -6.67 -14.52 19.50
N GLN A 142 -6.47 -13.93 18.33
CA GLN A 142 -5.82 -14.58 17.20
C GLN A 142 -4.75 -13.65 16.62
N THR A 143 -3.59 -14.23 16.31
CA THR A 143 -2.44 -13.53 15.71
C THR A 143 -2.18 -14.07 14.33
N GLN A 144 -1.86 -13.19 13.39
CA GLN A 144 -1.47 -13.58 12.04
C GLN A 144 -0.48 -12.61 11.41
N ILE A 145 0.19 -13.08 10.36
CA ILE A 145 1.07 -12.28 9.52
C ILE A 145 0.20 -11.65 8.42
N CYS A 146 0.19 -10.33 8.37
CA CYS A 146 -0.49 -9.53 7.35
C CYS A 146 0.57 -8.98 6.38
N PRO A 147 0.69 -9.56 5.17
CA PRO A 147 1.63 -9.06 4.17
C PRO A 147 1.21 -7.68 3.67
N THR A 148 2.13 -7.01 2.99
CA THR A 148 1.81 -5.84 2.18
C THR A 148 0.63 -6.14 1.26
N GLY A 149 -0.37 -5.27 1.29
CA GLY A 149 -1.60 -5.41 0.50
C GLY A 149 -1.29 -5.33 -1.00
N PRO A 150 -2.16 -5.90 -1.85
CA PRO A 150 -1.96 -5.81 -3.28
C PRO A 150 -2.04 -4.35 -3.72
N TYR A 151 -0.97 -3.89 -4.34
CA TYR A 151 -0.95 -2.65 -5.09
C TYR A 151 -0.31 -2.94 -6.43
N GLU A 152 -0.68 -2.15 -7.42
CA GLU A 152 -0.06 -2.20 -8.73
C GLU A 152 0.70 -0.90 -8.98
N PHE A 153 1.87 -1.01 -9.61
CA PHE A 153 2.55 0.16 -10.13
C PHE A 153 2.10 0.39 -11.56
N LEU A 154 1.25 1.39 -11.74
CA LEU A 154 0.69 1.74 -13.05
C LEU A 154 1.44 2.93 -13.65
N LYS A 155 1.50 2.97 -14.99
CA LYS A 155 1.95 4.13 -15.75
C LYS A 155 0.80 4.69 -16.55
N PHE A 156 0.78 6.01 -16.72
CA PHE A 156 -0.15 6.63 -17.65
C PHE A 156 0.17 6.19 -19.08
N LYS A 157 -0.86 5.81 -19.85
CA LYS A 157 -0.74 5.41 -21.25
C LYS A 157 -1.34 6.46 -22.18
N ASN A 158 -2.62 6.74 -22.00
CA ASN A 158 -3.36 7.76 -22.75
C ASN A 158 -4.55 8.29 -21.94
N ALA A 159 -5.07 9.44 -22.36
CA ALA A 159 -6.36 9.99 -21.94
C ALA A 159 -7.13 10.41 -23.19
N THR A 160 -8.39 10.01 -23.26
CA THR A 160 -9.33 10.45 -24.30
C THR A 160 -10.38 11.32 -23.64
N ILE A 161 -10.47 12.57 -24.06
CA ILE A 161 -11.33 13.59 -23.45
C ILE A 161 -12.33 14.04 -24.50
N LYS A 162 -13.62 13.90 -24.21
CA LYS A 162 -14.70 14.43 -25.04
C LYS A 162 -15.09 15.79 -24.51
N ILE A 163 -14.94 16.82 -25.33
CA ILE A 163 -15.28 18.19 -25.00
C ILE A 163 -16.75 18.40 -25.34
N GLY A 164 -17.47 19.08 -24.44
CA GLY A 164 -18.88 19.39 -24.60
C GLY A 164 -19.13 20.62 -25.48
N PRO A 165 -20.27 21.31 -25.30
CA PRO A 165 -20.64 22.48 -26.09
C PRO A 165 -19.71 23.69 -25.86
N ASP A 166 -18.95 23.68 -24.77
CA ASP A 166 -18.03 24.74 -24.41
C ASP A 166 -16.57 24.28 -24.56
N GLY A 167 -15.83 24.97 -25.43
CA GLY A 167 -14.38 24.84 -25.59
C GLY A 167 -13.61 25.91 -24.79
N THR A 168 -12.29 25.93 -24.90
CA THR A 168 -11.47 26.95 -24.22
C THR A 168 -10.12 27.19 -24.89
N ASP A 169 -9.70 28.45 -24.98
CA ASP A 169 -8.33 28.80 -25.38
C ASP A 169 -7.37 28.86 -24.16
N ASP A 170 -7.94 28.82 -22.95
CA ASP A 170 -7.16 28.77 -21.71
C ASP A 170 -6.27 27.52 -21.63
N SER A 171 -5.16 27.65 -20.90
CA SER A 171 -4.30 26.51 -20.59
C SER A 171 -5.00 25.50 -19.69
N VAL A 172 -5.27 24.31 -20.23
CA VAL A 172 -5.78 23.16 -19.49
C VAL A 172 -4.62 22.30 -18.96
N LYS A 173 -4.75 21.81 -17.74
CA LYS A 173 -3.81 20.91 -17.10
C LYS A 173 -4.49 19.62 -16.66
N LEU A 174 -3.75 18.52 -16.74
CA LEU A 174 -4.15 17.23 -16.22
C LEU A 174 -3.24 16.87 -15.04
N LYS A 175 -3.86 16.56 -13.91
CA LYS A 175 -3.18 16.08 -12.71
C LYS A 175 -3.58 14.64 -12.41
N ILE A 176 -2.57 13.79 -12.27
CA ILE A 176 -2.68 12.36 -11.94
C ILE A 176 -2.00 12.14 -10.60
N CYS A 177 -2.68 11.49 -9.67
CA CYS A 177 -2.14 11.13 -8.38
C CYS A 177 -2.35 9.64 -8.09
N SER A 178 -1.41 9.08 -7.34
CA SER A 178 -1.59 7.84 -6.59
C SER A 178 -2.73 8.01 -5.58
N ASP A 179 -3.51 6.96 -5.35
CA ASP A 179 -4.43 6.85 -4.21
C ASP A 179 -3.79 6.15 -3.00
N ALA A 180 -2.57 5.68 -3.15
CA ALA A 180 -1.81 4.99 -2.12
C ALA A 180 -0.85 5.93 -1.39
N ASN A 181 -0.31 6.96 -2.04
CA ASN A 181 0.66 7.89 -1.47
C ASN A 181 0.55 9.30 -2.10
N ASP A 182 1.42 10.22 -1.67
CA ASP A 182 1.41 11.62 -2.13
C ASP A 182 2.02 11.84 -3.54
N VAL A 183 2.31 10.78 -4.30
CA VAL A 183 2.87 10.92 -5.64
C VAL A 183 1.80 11.46 -6.59
N CYS A 184 1.95 12.75 -6.89
CA CYS A 184 1.17 13.46 -7.90
C CYS A 184 2.06 13.97 -9.03
N CYS A 185 1.44 14.20 -10.19
CA CYS A 185 2.05 14.92 -11.29
C CYS A 185 0.99 15.72 -12.04
N GLU A 186 1.27 16.99 -12.29
CA GLU A 186 0.43 17.88 -13.07
C GLU A 186 1.20 18.33 -14.32
N HIS A 187 0.55 18.30 -15.48
CA HIS A 187 1.14 18.77 -16.72
C HIS A 187 0.13 19.59 -17.52
N LYS A 188 0.62 20.67 -18.14
CA LYS A 188 -0.16 21.43 -19.12
C LYS A 188 -0.31 20.58 -20.38
N LEU A 189 -1.53 20.50 -20.88
CA LEU A 189 -1.84 19.81 -22.11
C LEU A 189 -1.97 20.84 -23.24
N SER A 190 -1.02 20.80 -24.17
CA SER A 190 -1.00 21.67 -25.34
C SER A 190 -0.22 21.02 -26.49
N HIS A 191 -0.76 21.08 -27.70
CA HIS A 191 -0.07 20.83 -28.96
C HIS A 191 0.62 22.11 -29.43
N LYS A 192 1.77 21.96 -30.12
CA LYS A 192 2.57 23.12 -30.57
C LYS A 192 2.00 23.85 -31.78
N LEU A 193 1.14 23.19 -32.57
CA LEU A 193 0.75 23.61 -33.92
C LEU A 193 -0.73 23.35 -34.22
N LYS A 194 -1.53 23.04 -33.20
CA LYS A 194 -2.96 22.77 -33.33
C LYS A 194 -3.69 23.48 -32.21
N ASP A 195 -4.84 24.01 -32.55
CA ASP A 195 -5.77 24.51 -31.57
C ASP A 195 -6.42 23.31 -30.87
N ASP A 196 -6.45 23.37 -29.55
CA ASP A 196 -6.83 22.29 -28.66
C ASP A 196 -8.07 22.72 -27.87
N TRP A 197 -8.80 21.76 -27.31
CA TRP A 197 -9.95 22.08 -26.44
C TRP A 197 -11.13 22.74 -27.14
N HIS A 198 -11.29 22.47 -28.44
CA HIS A 198 -12.43 22.93 -29.21
C HIS A 198 -13.75 22.24 -28.85
N VAL A 199 -14.83 23.03 -28.94
CA VAL A 199 -16.21 22.58 -28.78
C VAL A 199 -16.51 21.29 -29.56
N ASN A 200 -17.17 20.35 -28.89
CA ASN A 200 -17.63 19.08 -29.46
C ASN A 200 -16.53 18.21 -30.12
N LYS A 201 -15.25 18.45 -29.81
CA LYS A 201 -14.13 17.63 -30.28
C LYS A 201 -13.75 16.57 -29.24
N THR A 202 -13.01 15.57 -29.73
CA THR A 202 -12.36 14.57 -28.88
C THR A 202 -10.86 14.78 -28.94
N GLU A 203 -10.24 15.00 -27.79
CA GLU A 203 -8.81 15.11 -27.64
C GLU A 203 -8.23 13.79 -27.15
N THR A 204 -7.09 13.38 -27.70
CA THR A 204 -6.36 12.19 -27.24
C THR A 204 -4.92 12.54 -26.87
N TRP A 205 -4.62 12.47 -25.57
CA TRP A 205 -3.32 12.77 -25.02
C TRP A 205 -2.58 11.47 -24.69
N LYS A 206 -1.44 11.22 -25.35
CA LYS A 206 -0.59 10.05 -25.07
C LYS A 206 0.41 10.38 -23.96
N ALA A 207 1.00 9.36 -23.33
CA ALA A 207 2.00 9.55 -22.27
C ALA A 207 3.13 10.53 -22.63
N LYS A 208 3.61 10.51 -23.88
CA LYS A 208 4.61 11.46 -24.38
C LYS A 208 4.19 12.93 -24.29
N SER A 209 2.88 13.21 -24.35
CA SER A 209 2.33 14.56 -24.25
C SER A 209 2.27 15.09 -22.81
N LEU A 210 2.48 14.21 -21.82
CA LEU A 210 2.48 14.57 -20.40
C LEU A 210 3.90 14.80 -19.85
N GLY A 211 4.91 14.89 -20.73
CA GLY A 211 6.31 15.04 -20.33
C GLY A 211 6.74 13.98 -19.32
N ASP A 212 7.32 14.41 -18.20
CA ASP A 212 7.76 13.48 -17.15
C ASP A 212 6.61 12.80 -16.41
N CYS A 213 5.41 13.38 -16.37
CA CYS A 213 4.24 12.73 -15.77
C CYS A 213 3.86 11.43 -16.48
N GLY A 214 4.10 11.33 -17.79
CA GLY A 214 3.89 10.11 -18.57
C GLY A 214 4.94 9.02 -18.33
N LYS A 215 6.08 9.35 -17.71
CA LYS A 215 7.15 8.39 -17.38
C LYS A 215 7.03 7.85 -15.95
N LYS A 216 6.29 8.54 -15.07
CA LYS A 216 6.14 8.20 -13.66
C LYS A 216 5.36 6.90 -13.44
N LEU A 217 5.75 6.17 -12.39
CA LEU A 217 4.98 5.06 -11.81
C LEU A 217 4.13 5.61 -10.68
N TYR A 218 2.88 5.17 -10.60
CA TYR A 218 1.95 5.50 -9.54
C TYR A 218 1.60 4.19 -8.82
N LYS A 219 1.80 4.17 -7.49
CA LYS A 219 1.34 3.05 -6.65
C LYS A 219 -0.18 3.16 -6.54
N ILE A 220 -0.93 2.15 -6.98
CA ILE A 220 -2.39 2.19 -6.99
C ILE A 220 -2.93 1.07 -6.10
N ASN A 221 -3.74 1.45 -5.11
CA ASN A 221 -4.45 0.53 -4.25
C ASN A 221 -5.80 0.13 -4.86
N ASN A 222 -6.58 1.12 -5.32
CA ASN A 222 -7.90 0.93 -5.91
C ASN A 222 -8.00 1.57 -7.30
N LYS A 223 -7.75 2.90 -7.39
CA LYS A 223 -7.83 3.66 -8.64
C LYS A 223 -7.04 4.97 -8.57
N PRO A 224 -6.45 5.45 -9.68
CA PRO A 224 -5.79 6.74 -9.68
C PRO A 224 -6.77 7.88 -9.44
N ILE A 225 -6.29 8.95 -8.83
CA ILE A 225 -7.03 10.20 -8.70
C ILE A 225 -6.65 11.08 -9.89
N ILE A 226 -7.65 11.47 -10.67
CA ILE A 226 -7.48 12.28 -11.88
C ILE A 226 -8.26 13.57 -11.72
N SER A 227 -7.63 14.70 -12.03
CA SER A 227 -8.27 16.01 -12.05
C SER A 227 -7.82 16.81 -13.27
N VAL A 228 -8.73 17.64 -13.78
CA VAL A 228 -8.49 18.56 -14.88
C VAL A 228 -8.73 19.96 -14.35
N SER A 229 -7.82 20.89 -14.64
CA SER A 229 -7.94 22.29 -14.26
C SER A 229 -7.66 23.19 -15.45
N LYS A 230 -8.26 24.38 -15.48
CA LYS A 230 -7.93 25.44 -16.44
C LYS A 230 -7.61 26.72 -15.68
N ASN A 231 -6.67 27.49 -16.20
CA ASN A 231 -6.43 28.83 -15.68
C ASN A 231 -7.42 29.79 -16.33
N GLY A 232 -8.50 30.16 -15.64
CA GLY A 232 -9.36 31.26 -16.07
C GLY A 232 -8.96 32.56 -15.38
N LYS A 233 -8.88 33.67 -16.12
CA LYS A 233 -9.24 34.95 -15.52
C LYS A 233 -10.76 34.94 -15.35
N ARG A 234 -11.23 35.26 -14.15
CA ARG A 234 -12.64 35.57 -13.91
C ARG A 234 -13.04 36.81 -14.71
#